data_AF-A0A179GTM8-F1
#
_entry.id   AF-A0A179GTM8-F1
#
_cell.length_a   1.000
_cell.length_b   1.000
_cell.length_c   1.000
_cell.angle_alpha   90.00
_cell.angle_beta   90.00
_cell.angle_gamma   90.00
#
_symmetry.space_group_name_H-M   'P 1'
#
loop_
_entity.id
_entity.type
_entity.pdbx_description
1 polymer ?
#
loop_
_entity_poly.entity_id
_entity_poly.type
_entity_poly.pdbx_seq_one_letter_code
_entity_poly.pdbx_strand_id
1 'polypeptide(L)'
;MIAYRSVLGGLLTVFPFHTACYKLLGRVISGRINTTVDEENLYAAFVRLSDEYSTWHLDIDYGSPCPRDNRSWITYRGHELLVKNPIDTANISTHLVNQQFLPEVLASSSVLQDPFDRLPHEIRQHLLELLSNRDIAAVRTASYPMHATIPSKAVWKRLIAAHMPWLWEMDAVISRGAYRELNLSRTIRELENWTTFGDDKTDTFALALANRRRIWSICEIIADEYDKVTDECKVATTKEWVDMGDGSFELQIKP
;
A
#
# COMPACT_ATOMS: atom_id res chain seq x y z
N MET A 1 21.64 -0.06 -15.48
CA MET A 1 22.46 0.93 -14.73
C MET A 1 23.02 1.94 -15.71
N ILE A 2 22.13 2.82 -16.17
CA ILE A 2 22.50 4.02 -16.91
C ILE A 2 22.86 5.07 -15.85
N ALA A 3 24.00 5.72 -16.00
CA ALA A 3 24.52 6.63 -14.99
C ALA A 3 24.78 7.98 -15.66
N TYR A 4 24.30 9.06 -15.03
CA TYR A 4 24.45 10.43 -15.52
C TYR A 4 25.24 11.30 -14.53
N ARG A 5 26.03 12.24 -15.05
CA ARG A 5 26.91 13.14 -14.26
C ARG A 5 26.07 14.07 -13.37
N SER A 6 26.69 14.63 -12.34
CA SER A 6 26.08 15.59 -11.43
C SER A 6 27.12 16.55 -10.86
N VAL A 7 26.58 17.70 -10.44
CA VAL A 7 27.16 19.00 -10.09
C VAL A 7 28.41 18.98 -9.24
N LEU A 8 28.54 18.06 -8.28
CA LEU A 8 29.64 18.11 -7.32
C LEU A 8 30.88 17.38 -7.85
N GLY A 9 31.56 18.01 -8.80
CA GLY A 9 32.91 17.60 -9.25
C GLY A 9 32.95 16.59 -10.40
N GLY A 10 31.88 16.46 -11.19
CA GLY A 10 31.81 15.48 -12.28
C GLY A 10 31.50 14.05 -11.80
N LEU A 11 30.94 13.91 -10.60
CA LEU A 11 30.48 12.65 -10.02
C LEU A 11 29.06 12.32 -10.49
N LEU A 12 28.78 11.07 -10.78
CA LEU A 12 27.48 10.63 -11.27
C LEU A 12 26.39 10.69 -10.18
N THR A 13 25.23 11.30 -10.44
CA THR A 13 24.06 11.15 -9.55
C THR A 13 23.50 9.76 -9.78
N VAL A 14 23.55 8.96 -8.72
CA VAL A 14 23.04 7.59 -8.69
C VAL A 14 22.04 7.47 -7.55
N PHE A 15 20.92 6.82 -7.82
CA PHE A 15 19.89 6.55 -6.83
C PHE A 15 19.94 5.06 -6.44
N PRO A 16 20.69 4.69 -5.38
CA PRO A 16 20.74 3.31 -4.94
C PRO A 16 19.41 2.91 -4.29
N PHE A 17 18.92 1.72 -4.61
CA PHE A 17 17.76 1.14 -3.96
C PHE A 17 17.92 -0.37 -3.81
N HIS A 18 17.24 -0.94 -2.82
CA HIS A 18 17.24 -2.37 -2.61
C HIS A 18 16.42 -3.10 -3.69
N THR A 19 16.84 -4.30 -4.07
CA THR A 19 16.09 -5.16 -5.00
C THR A 19 14.64 -5.39 -4.57
N ALA A 20 14.38 -5.48 -3.26
CA ALA A 20 13.04 -5.61 -2.71
C ALA A 20 12.19 -4.36 -2.96
N CYS A 21 12.74 -3.16 -2.72
CA CYS A 21 12.02 -1.91 -2.97
C CYS A 21 11.74 -1.73 -4.47
N TYR A 22 12.68 -2.08 -5.36
CA TYR A 22 12.49 -2.02 -6.80
C TYR A 22 11.37 -2.91 -7.31
N LYS A 23 11.31 -4.15 -6.82
CA LYS A 23 10.23 -5.09 -7.15
C LYS A 23 8.86 -4.59 -6.66
N LEU A 24 8.83 -3.93 -5.51
CA LEU A 24 7.60 -3.32 -4.99
C LEU A 24 7.17 -2.12 -5.83
N LEU A 25 8.11 -1.24 -6.20
CA LEU A 25 7.86 -0.13 -7.11
C LEU A 25 7.32 -0.59 -8.45
N GLY A 26 7.95 -1.58 -9.08
CA GLY A 26 7.46 -2.17 -10.32
C GLY A 26 6.03 -2.73 -10.17
N ARG A 27 5.69 -3.26 -8.99
CA ARG A 27 4.31 -3.69 -8.68
C ARG A 27 3.35 -2.52 -8.59
N VAL A 28 3.73 -1.40 -7.97
CA VAL A 28 2.87 -0.21 -7.90
C VAL A 28 2.60 0.33 -9.31
N ILE A 29 3.65 0.48 -10.13
CA ILE A 29 3.53 1.02 -11.50
C ILE A 29 2.70 0.11 -12.43
N SER A 30 2.88 -1.21 -12.34
CA SER A 30 2.34 -2.15 -13.35
C SER A 30 1.28 -3.14 -12.85
N GLY A 31 1.03 -3.16 -11.53
CA GLY A 31 0.22 -4.17 -10.85
C GLY A 31 0.91 -5.54 -10.63
N ARG A 32 2.15 -5.77 -11.10
CA ARG A 32 2.84 -7.07 -11.02
C ARG A 32 4.26 -6.97 -10.42
N ILE A 33 4.62 -7.96 -9.60
CA ILE A 33 5.98 -8.12 -9.08
C ILE A 33 6.84 -8.65 -10.23
N ASN A 34 7.90 -7.94 -10.63
CA ASN A 34 8.83 -8.23 -11.74
C ASN A 34 8.44 -7.70 -13.13
N THR A 35 7.69 -6.61 -13.23
CA THR A 35 7.58 -5.90 -14.51
C THR A 35 8.82 -5.06 -14.77
N THR A 36 9.21 -4.97 -16.05
CA THR A 36 10.25 -4.06 -16.52
C THR A 36 9.73 -2.62 -16.44
N VAL A 37 10.38 -1.80 -15.62
CA VAL A 37 10.16 -0.34 -15.56
C VAL A 37 11.14 0.32 -16.54
N ASP A 38 10.72 1.36 -17.24
CA ASP A 38 11.63 2.17 -18.06
C ASP A 38 12.65 2.86 -17.13
N GLU A 39 13.91 2.42 -17.17
CA GLU A 39 14.98 2.94 -16.30
C GLU A 39 15.22 4.44 -16.53
N GLU A 40 14.99 4.96 -17.73
CA GLU A 40 15.19 6.39 -18.02
C GLU A 40 14.08 7.24 -17.42
N ASN A 41 12.82 6.84 -17.61
CA ASN A 41 11.68 7.55 -17.03
C ASN A 41 11.72 7.49 -15.50
N LEU A 42 12.14 6.35 -14.95
CA LEU A 42 12.34 6.19 -13.51
C LEU A 42 13.46 7.11 -13.00
N TYR A 43 14.58 7.18 -13.72
CA TYR A 43 15.67 8.08 -13.35
C TYR A 43 15.22 9.54 -13.37
N ALA A 44 14.48 9.96 -14.41
CA ALA A 44 13.92 11.31 -14.49
C ALA A 44 12.92 11.60 -13.36
N ALA A 45 12.06 10.66 -12.99
CA ALA A 45 11.19 10.80 -11.83
C ALA A 45 12.00 10.98 -10.53
N PHE A 46 13.10 10.25 -10.34
CA PHE A 46 13.98 10.43 -9.19
C PHE A 46 14.68 11.79 -9.16
N VAL A 47 15.14 12.29 -10.31
CA VAL A 47 15.72 13.63 -10.39
C VAL A 47 14.69 14.70 -9.99
N ARG A 48 13.45 14.60 -10.50
CA ARG A 48 12.37 15.54 -10.14
C ARG A 48 11.95 15.48 -8.67
N LEU A 49 12.09 14.31 -8.06
CA LEU A 49 11.83 14.09 -6.63
C LEU A 49 13.07 14.32 -5.77
N SER A 50 14.18 14.82 -6.31
CA SER A 50 15.40 15.12 -5.56
C SER A 50 15.56 16.62 -5.34
N ASP A 51 16.17 16.98 -4.21
CA ASP A 51 16.57 18.35 -3.91
C ASP A 51 17.96 18.64 -4.49
N GLU A 52 18.14 19.84 -5.03
CA GLU A 52 19.39 20.33 -5.65
C GLU A 52 20.60 20.22 -4.69
N TYR A 53 20.35 20.27 -3.38
CA TYR A 53 21.39 20.24 -2.35
C TYR A 53 21.62 18.86 -1.73
N SER A 54 20.73 17.89 -1.99
CA SER A 54 20.70 16.60 -1.28
C SER A 54 20.67 15.42 -2.25
N THR A 55 21.80 15.12 -2.88
CA THR A 55 21.90 14.06 -3.90
C THR A 55 21.90 12.62 -3.35
N TRP A 56 21.73 12.42 -2.04
CA TRP A 56 21.82 11.12 -1.37
C TRP A 56 20.47 10.54 -0.91
N HIS A 57 19.37 11.29 -1.07
CA HIS A 57 18.01 10.81 -0.87
C HIS A 57 17.03 11.59 -1.75
N LEU A 58 15.80 11.09 -1.91
CA LEU A 58 14.72 11.85 -2.52
C LEU A 58 14.15 12.82 -1.47
N ASP A 59 13.64 13.97 -1.91
CA ASP A 59 12.93 14.93 -1.07
C ASP A 59 11.45 14.54 -0.91
N ILE A 60 11.24 13.41 -0.22
CA ILE A 60 9.92 12.85 0.03
C ILE A 60 9.77 12.39 1.48
N ASP A 61 8.54 12.31 1.95
CA ASP A 61 8.25 11.71 3.25
C ASP A 61 8.43 10.18 3.19
N TYR A 62 9.49 9.69 3.81
CA TYR A 62 9.77 8.25 3.92
C TYR A 62 8.88 7.52 4.93
N GLY A 63 7.91 8.21 5.52
CA GLY A 63 6.95 7.70 6.48
C GLY A 63 7.56 7.50 7.87
N SER A 64 6.73 7.05 8.81
CA SER A 64 7.14 6.82 10.19
C SER A 64 7.51 5.34 10.44
N PRO A 65 8.68 5.04 11.03
CA PRO A 65 9.73 5.98 11.40
C PRO A 65 10.52 6.43 10.16
N CYS A 66 10.94 7.68 10.13
CA CYS A 66 11.77 8.19 9.05
C CYS A 66 13.17 7.55 9.14
N PRO A 67 13.70 6.96 8.05
CA PRO A 67 15.07 6.48 8.01
C PRO A 67 16.03 7.63 8.32
N ARG A 68 16.86 7.49 9.36
CA ARG A 68 17.84 8.53 9.71
C ARG A 68 19.04 8.52 8.76
N ASP A 69 19.76 9.64 8.76
CA ASP A 69 20.97 9.79 7.96
C ASP A 69 21.99 8.69 8.30
N ASN A 70 22.61 8.14 7.25
CA ASN A 70 23.50 6.97 7.30
C ASN A 70 24.84 7.23 8.04
N ARG A 71 25.00 8.37 8.71
CA ARG A 71 26.25 8.79 9.33
C ARG A 71 26.58 8.00 10.59
N SER A 72 25.58 7.36 11.21
CA SER A 72 25.78 6.48 12.37
C SER A 72 24.69 5.42 12.44
N TRP A 73 25.08 4.15 12.56
CA TRP A 73 24.15 3.06 12.81
C TRP A 73 23.69 3.12 14.27
N ILE A 74 22.52 3.73 14.51
CA ILE A 74 21.92 3.85 15.84
C ILE A 74 20.65 3.00 15.86
N THR A 75 20.55 2.10 16.82
CA THR A 75 19.34 1.30 17.02
C THR A 75 18.38 2.02 17.96
N TYR A 76 17.13 2.13 17.54
CA TYR A 76 16.03 2.60 18.36
C TYR A 76 15.00 1.49 18.49
N ARG A 77 14.45 1.35 19.69
CA ARG A 77 13.29 0.49 19.92
C ARG A 77 12.14 0.92 18.99
N GLY A 78 11.37 -0.04 18.49
CA GLY A 78 10.26 0.20 17.57
C GLY A 78 10.67 0.36 16.10
N HIS A 79 11.95 0.61 15.79
CA HIS A 79 12.43 0.82 14.42
C HIS A 79 12.80 -0.48 13.69
N GLU A 80 12.54 -1.64 14.30
CA GLU A 80 12.87 -2.96 13.76
C GLU A 80 12.17 -3.23 12.42
N LEU A 81 11.07 -2.53 12.11
CA LEU A 81 10.41 -2.63 10.80
C LEU A 81 11.32 -2.16 9.65
N LEU A 82 12.20 -1.18 9.87
CA LEU A 82 13.05 -0.60 8.80
C LEU A 82 14.00 -1.63 8.18
N VAL A 83 14.36 -2.67 8.94
CA VAL A 83 15.26 -3.75 8.49
C VAL A 83 14.52 -4.99 7.97
N LYS A 84 13.18 -5.01 8.03
CA LYS A 84 12.40 -6.15 7.51
C LYS A 84 12.23 -6.04 6.00
N ASN A 85 12.40 -7.16 5.30
CA ASN A 85 12.16 -7.19 3.87
C ASN A 85 10.66 -6.96 3.57
N PRO A 86 10.28 -5.93 2.79
CA PRO A 86 8.88 -5.65 2.50
C PRO A 86 8.22 -6.68 1.58
N ILE A 87 8.98 -7.53 0.89
CA ILE A 87 8.44 -8.53 -0.04
C ILE A 87 8.23 -9.89 0.62
N ASP A 88 8.89 -10.16 1.75
CA ASP A 88 8.79 -11.47 2.38
C ASP A 88 7.32 -11.86 2.57
N THR A 89 6.99 -13.03 2.03
CA THR A 89 5.62 -13.52 1.91
C THR A 89 5.08 -13.84 3.28
N ALA A 90 4.31 -12.89 3.77
CA ALA A 90 3.57 -12.96 5.00
C ALA A 90 2.53 -14.09 4.87
N ASN A 91 2.62 -15.13 5.71
CA ASN A 91 1.55 -16.13 5.78
C ASN A 91 0.32 -15.51 6.45
N ILE A 92 -0.51 -14.82 5.66
CA ILE A 92 -1.65 -14.06 6.16
C ILE A 92 -2.67 -14.95 6.88
N SER A 93 -2.69 -16.26 6.62
CA SER A 93 -3.69 -17.18 7.18
C SER A 93 -3.71 -17.21 8.71
N THR A 94 -2.56 -17.04 9.38
CA THR A 94 -2.46 -17.00 10.85
C THR A 94 -3.07 -15.74 11.46
N HIS A 95 -3.35 -14.75 10.62
CA HIS A 95 -3.84 -13.42 10.97
C HIS A 95 -5.29 -13.19 10.49
N LEU A 96 -5.90 -14.19 9.84
CA LEU A 96 -7.30 -14.15 9.45
C LEU A 96 -8.18 -14.54 10.64
N VAL A 97 -9.26 -13.79 10.85
CA VAL A 97 -10.17 -14.01 11.96
C VAL A 97 -11.38 -14.77 11.47
N ASN A 98 -11.68 -15.90 12.07
CA ASN A 98 -12.88 -16.66 11.74
C ASN A 98 -14.15 -15.89 12.14
N GLN A 99 -15.18 -16.02 11.31
CA GLN A 99 -16.51 -15.52 11.62
C GLN A 99 -17.10 -16.34 12.78
N GLN A 100 -17.60 -15.64 13.80
CA GLN A 100 -18.36 -16.27 14.87
C GLN A 100 -19.83 -16.31 14.44
N PHE A 101 -20.40 -17.49 14.33
CA PHE A 101 -21.83 -17.65 14.09
C PHE A 101 -22.54 -17.55 15.44
N LEU A 102 -23.36 -16.51 15.61
CA LEU A 102 -24.21 -16.40 16.79
C LEU A 102 -25.30 -17.49 16.74
N PRO A 103 -25.53 -18.23 17.84
CA PRO A 103 -26.64 -19.17 17.92
C PRO A 103 -27.98 -18.44 17.70
N GLU A 104 -28.85 -19.05 16.90
CA GLU A 104 -30.19 -18.56 16.54
C GLU A 104 -31.06 -18.20 17.76
N VAL A 105 -30.77 -18.79 18.93
CA VAL A 105 -31.47 -18.58 20.20
C VAL A 105 -31.38 -17.14 20.71
N LEU A 106 -30.29 -16.40 20.41
CA LEU A 106 -30.14 -14.99 20.79
C LEU A 106 -30.97 -14.02 19.94
N ALA A 107 -31.56 -14.48 18.83
CA ALA A 107 -32.45 -13.67 18.00
C ALA A 107 -33.86 -13.51 18.62
N SER A 108 -34.16 -14.23 19.72
CA SER A 108 -35.51 -14.30 20.30
C SER A 108 -35.76 -13.35 21.48
N SER A 109 -34.76 -12.61 21.97
CA SER A 109 -34.98 -11.65 23.05
C SER A 109 -35.48 -10.32 22.49
N SER A 110 -36.81 -10.17 22.45
CA SER A 110 -37.67 -8.96 22.54
C SER A 110 -37.06 -7.54 22.44
N VAL A 111 -36.08 -7.29 21.58
CA VAL A 111 -35.61 -5.95 21.21
C VAL A 111 -36.45 -5.47 20.03
N LEU A 112 -36.86 -4.20 20.09
CA LEU A 112 -37.53 -3.42 19.03
C LEU A 112 -37.32 -4.00 17.62
N GLN A 113 -38.40 -4.20 16.86
CA GLN A 113 -38.36 -4.70 15.47
C GLN A 113 -37.18 -4.08 14.71
N ASP A 114 -36.22 -4.92 14.31
CA ASP A 114 -35.03 -4.45 13.63
C ASP A 114 -35.47 -3.86 12.27
N PRO A 115 -35.07 -2.62 11.93
CA PRO A 115 -35.51 -1.98 10.69
C PRO A 115 -35.10 -2.75 9.43
N PHE A 116 -34.08 -3.60 9.52
CA PHE A 116 -33.59 -4.43 8.42
C PHE A 116 -34.31 -5.78 8.30
N ASP A 117 -35.15 -6.20 9.27
CA ASP A 117 -35.87 -7.48 9.25
C ASP A 117 -36.77 -7.63 8.02
N ARG A 118 -37.40 -6.52 7.60
CA ARG A 118 -38.35 -6.51 6.47
C ARG A 118 -37.68 -6.33 5.12
N LEU A 119 -36.37 -6.10 5.09
CA LEU A 119 -35.65 -5.85 3.84
C LEU A 119 -35.24 -7.17 3.17
N PRO A 120 -35.51 -7.34 1.87
CA PRO A 120 -34.96 -8.43 1.10
C PRO A 120 -33.43 -8.49 1.22
N HIS A 121 -32.87 -9.69 1.08
CA HIS A 121 -31.43 -9.93 1.20
C HIS A 121 -30.63 -9.06 0.22
N GLU A 122 -31.13 -8.89 -0.99
CA GLU A 122 -30.51 -8.09 -2.05
C GLU A 122 -30.39 -6.62 -1.66
N ILE A 123 -31.41 -6.07 -0.99
CA ILE A 123 -31.40 -4.69 -0.50
C ILE A 123 -30.38 -4.53 0.63
N ARG A 124 -30.30 -5.50 1.55
CA ARG A 124 -29.28 -5.51 2.61
C ARG A 124 -27.86 -5.60 2.04
N GLN A 125 -27.65 -6.41 1.00
CA GLN A 125 -26.36 -6.47 0.30
C GLN A 125 -26.02 -5.14 -0.37
N HIS A 126 -26.97 -4.52 -1.04
CA HIS A 126 -26.77 -3.22 -1.68
C HIS A 126 -26.44 -2.12 -0.67
N LEU A 127 -27.08 -2.11 0.51
CA LEU A 127 -26.72 -1.20 1.59
C LEU A 127 -25.26 -1.38 2.02
N LEU A 128 -24.81 -2.62 2.22
CA LEU A 128 -23.43 -2.92 2.58
C LEU A 128 -22.42 -2.49 1.50
N GLU A 129 -22.82 -2.48 0.23
CA GLU A 129 -21.97 -2.01 -0.88
C GLU A 129 -21.65 -0.52 -0.83
N LEU A 130 -22.51 0.28 -0.20
CA LEU A 130 -22.36 1.73 -0.06
C LEU A 130 -21.53 2.14 1.16
N LEU A 131 -21.21 1.20 2.05
CA LEU A 131 -20.60 1.49 3.34
C LEU A 131 -19.07 1.37 3.32
N SER A 132 -18.44 2.09 4.26
CA SER A 132 -17.03 1.91 4.62
C SER A 132 -16.85 0.63 5.44
N ASN A 133 -15.61 0.13 5.58
CA ASN A 133 -15.37 -1.05 6.42
C ASN A 133 -15.81 -0.83 7.88
N ARG A 134 -15.62 0.39 8.41
CA ARG A 134 -16.04 0.76 9.77
C ARG A 134 -17.55 0.67 9.93
N ASP A 135 -18.30 1.19 8.96
CA ASP A 135 -19.75 1.23 9.02
C ASP A 135 -20.36 -0.16 8.78
N ILE A 136 -19.75 -0.97 7.90
CA ILE A 136 -20.07 -2.39 7.75
C ILE A 136 -19.92 -3.11 9.09
N ALA A 137 -18.79 -2.91 9.79
CA ALA A 137 -18.59 -3.53 11.10
C ALA A 137 -19.65 -3.08 12.11
N ALA A 138 -19.94 -1.77 12.16
CA ALA A 138 -20.90 -1.21 13.10
C ALA A 138 -22.33 -1.74 12.86
N VAL A 139 -22.81 -1.69 11.61
CA VAL A 139 -24.18 -2.13 11.29
C VAL A 139 -24.37 -3.63 11.52
N ARG A 140 -23.34 -4.44 11.21
CA ARG A 140 -23.35 -5.90 11.45
C ARG A 140 -23.20 -6.29 12.91
N THR A 141 -22.73 -5.39 13.78
CA THR A 141 -22.75 -5.57 15.23
C THR A 141 -24.09 -5.14 15.83
N ALA A 142 -24.72 -4.09 15.28
CA ALA A 142 -25.94 -3.51 15.83
C ALA A 142 -27.23 -4.21 15.39
N SER A 143 -27.23 -4.92 14.25
CA SER A 143 -28.41 -5.53 13.64
C SER A 143 -28.18 -6.99 13.27
N TYR A 144 -29.09 -7.89 13.66
CA TYR A 144 -28.99 -9.32 13.36
C TYR A 144 -29.19 -9.64 11.87
N PRO A 145 -30.22 -9.12 11.16
CA PRO A 145 -30.35 -9.29 9.72
C PRO A 145 -29.12 -8.81 8.95
N MET A 146 -28.50 -7.71 9.39
CA MET A 146 -27.27 -7.21 8.79
C MET A 146 -26.08 -8.09 9.15
N HIS A 147 -25.99 -8.58 10.39
CA HIS A 147 -24.98 -9.55 10.81
C HIS A 147 -24.96 -10.79 9.91
N ALA A 148 -26.14 -11.36 9.67
CA ALA A 148 -26.34 -12.53 8.81
C ALA A 148 -26.07 -12.24 7.32
N THR A 149 -26.11 -10.98 6.89
CA THR A 149 -25.81 -10.58 5.52
C THR A 149 -24.30 -10.45 5.32
N ILE A 150 -23.70 -11.38 4.57
CA ILE A 150 -22.27 -11.33 4.23
C ILE A 150 -22.07 -10.38 3.02
N PRO A 151 -21.19 -9.37 3.13
CA PRO A 151 -20.86 -8.50 1.99
C PRO A 151 -20.32 -9.29 0.80
N SER A 152 -20.61 -8.79 -0.41
CA SER A 152 -20.25 -9.47 -1.65
C SER A 152 -18.72 -9.48 -1.86
N LYS A 153 -18.26 -10.39 -2.74
CA LYS A 153 -16.86 -10.45 -3.18
C LYS A 153 -16.37 -9.08 -3.68
N ALA A 154 -17.22 -8.35 -4.39
CA ALA A 154 -16.90 -7.05 -4.96
C ALA A 154 -16.65 -5.99 -3.87
N VAL A 155 -17.45 -5.98 -2.80
CA VAL A 155 -17.25 -5.10 -1.65
C VAL A 155 -15.87 -5.31 -1.04
N TRP A 156 -15.51 -6.55 -0.74
CA TRP A 156 -14.22 -6.84 -0.11
C TRP A 156 -13.05 -6.49 -1.03
N LYS A 157 -13.14 -6.80 -2.33
CA LYS A 157 -12.10 -6.39 -3.29
C LYS A 157 -11.95 -4.87 -3.34
N ARG A 158 -13.05 -4.13 -3.40
CA ARG A 158 -13.05 -2.66 -3.40
C ARG A 158 -12.40 -2.09 -2.14
N LEU A 159 -12.81 -2.57 -0.96
CA LEU A 159 -12.29 -2.06 0.32
C LEU A 159 -10.79 -2.34 0.48
N ILE A 160 -10.34 -3.54 0.14
CA ILE A 160 -8.93 -3.89 0.27
C ILE A 160 -8.08 -3.15 -0.76
N ALA A 161 -8.53 -3.05 -2.01
CA ALA A 161 -7.83 -2.28 -3.03
C ALA A 161 -7.70 -0.80 -2.65
N ALA A 162 -8.73 -0.22 -2.03
CA ALA A 162 -8.74 1.20 -1.64
C ALA A 162 -7.90 1.50 -0.40
N HIS A 163 -7.87 0.62 0.61
CA HIS A 163 -7.26 0.92 1.91
C HIS A 163 -5.98 0.13 2.21
N MET A 164 -5.80 -1.04 1.57
CA MET A 164 -4.63 -1.89 1.74
C MET A 164 -4.13 -2.48 0.41
N PRO A 165 -3.80 -1.63 -0.57
CA PRO A 165 -3.27 -2.11 -1.86
C PRO A 165 -1.95 -2.89 -1.71
N TRP A 166 -1.22 -2.64 -0.62
CA TRP A 166 -0.01 -3.37 -0.21
C TRP A 166 -0.27 -4.78 0.34
N LEU A 167 -1.53 -5.20 0.53
CA LEU A 167 -1.92 -6.51 1.06
C LEU A 167 -2.50 -7.41 -0.04
N TRP A 168 -1.72 -7.68 -1.07
CA TRP A 168 -2.19 -8.40 -2.25
C TRP A 168 -2.54 -9.87 -2.00
N GLU A 169 -2.05 -10.47 -0.91
CA GLU A 169 -2.39 -11.84 -0.51
C GLU A 169 -3.91 -12.02 -0.29
N MET A 170 -4.62 -10.93 0.03
CA MET A 170 -6.07 -10.95 0.21
C MET A 170 -6.85 -11.19 -1.09
N ASP A 171 -6.28 -10.91 -2.26
CA ASP A 171 -6.97 -11.25 -3.52
C ASP A 171 -7.17 -12.76 -3.65
N ALA A 172 -6.19 -13.56 -3.22
CA ALA A 172 -6.32 -15.01 -3.20
C ALA A 172 -7.35 -15.48 -2.16
N VAL A 173 -7.35 -14.89 -0.96
CA VAL A 173 -8.33 -15.18 0.11
C VAL A 173 -9.75 -14.92 -0.39
N ILE A 174 -9.98 -13.75 -1.00
CA ILE A 174 -11.29 -13.36 -1.52
C ILE A 174 -11.68 -14.20 -2.74
N SER A 175 -10.74 -14.45 -3.67
CA SER A 175 -11.03 -15.18 -4.90
C SER A 175 -11.35 -16.64 -4.67
N ARG A 176 -10.79 -17.27 -3.63
CA ARG A 176 -11.12 -18.64 -3.19
C ARG A 176 -12.44 -18.76 -2.43
N GLY A 177 -13.09 -17.64 -2.09
CA GLY A 177 -14.36 -17.65 -1.36
C GLY A 177 -14.24 -17.72 0.17
N ALA A 178 -13.01 -17.75 0.71
CA ALA A 178 -12.78 -17.85 2.16
C ALA A 178 -13.37 -16.68 2.95
N TYR A 179 -13.64 -15.53 2.31
CA TYR A 179 -14.31 -14.37 2.93
C TYR A 179 -15.67 -14.67 3.55
N ARG A 180 -16.32 -15.80 3.19
CA ARG A 180 -17.61 -16.22 3.77
C ARG A 180 -17.47 -16.81 5.17
N GLU A 181 -16.30 -17.33 5.49
CA GLU A 181 -15.98 -17.98 6.77
C GLU A 181 -15.19 -17.05 7.69
N LEU A 182 -14.78 -15.89 7.18
CA LEU A 182 -13.90 -14.95 7.86
C LEU A 182 -14.62 -13.67 8.24
N ASN A 183 -14.29 -13.14 9.42
CA ASN A 183 -14.66 -11.80 9.83
C ASN A 183 -13.68 -10.78 9.22
N LEU A 184 -13.85 -10.51 7.92
CA LEU A 184 -12.95 -9.61 7.19
C LEU A 184 -12.94 -8.18 7.73
N SER A 185 -14.04 -7.67 8.27
CA SER A 185 -14.04 -6.35 8.91
C SER A 185 -13.12 -6.28 10.12
N ARG A 186 -13.11 -7.35 10.94
CA ARG A 186 -12.21 -7.46 12.08
C ARG A 186 -10.76 -7.69 11.64
N THR A 187 -10.54 -8.58 10.68
CA THR A 187 -9.20 -8.84 10.12
C THR A 187 -8.57 -7.56 9.56
N ILE A 188 -9.32 -6.78 8.77
CA ILE A 188 -8.89 -5.48 8.23
C ILE A 188 -8.45 -4.56 9.37
N ARG A 189 -9.30 -4.39 10.39
CA ARG A 189 -9.00 -3.51 11.53
C ARG A 189 -7.77 -3.97 12.32
N GLU A 190 -7.62 -5.27 12.55
CA GLU A 190 -6.47 -5.83 13.26
C GLU A 190 -5.16 -5.64 12.46
N LEU A 191 -5.21 -5.85 11.15
CA LEU A 191 -4.07 -5.60 10.27
C LEU A 191 -3.67 -4.12 10.19
N GLU A 192 -4.65 -3.20 10.16
CA GLU A 192 -4.38 -1.74 10.24
C GLU A 192 -3.63 -1.39 11.53
N ASN A 193 -4.06 -1.95 12.66
CA ASN A 193 -3.43 -1.74 13.96
C ASN A 193 -2.03 -2.37 14.03
N TRP A 194 -1.84 -3.57 13.48
CA TRP A 194 -0.55 -4.25 13.48
C TRP A 194 0.48 -3.60 12.56
N THR A 195 0.03 -2.95 11.48
CA THR A 195 0.90 -2.27 10.52
C THR A 195 1.21 -0.82 10.87
N THR A 196 0.66 -0.31 11.98
CA THR A 196 0.96 1.01 12.50
C THR A 196 2.26 0.96 13.33
N PHE A 197 3.13 1.95 13.15
CA PHE A 197 4.38 2.09 13.90
C PHE A 197 4.11 2.22 15.41
N GLY A 198 4.92 1.53 16.23
CA GLY A 198 4.85 1.59 17.69
C GLY A 198 5.91 0.72 18.37
N ASP A 199 6.25 1.07 19.61
CA ASP A 199 7.34 0.45 20.39
C ASP A 199 7.01 -0.94 20.95
N ASP A 200 5.78 -1.41 20.74
CA ASP A 200 5.24 -2.67 21.27
C ASP A 200 5.29 -3.82 20.24
N LYS A 201 5.74 -3.56 19.01
CA LYS A 201 5.68 -4.53 17.92
C LYS A 201 6.91 -5.44 17.90
N THR A 202 6.70 -6.72 18.19
CA THR A 202 7.76 -7.76 18.13
C THR A 202 7.46 -8.84 17.08
N ASP A 203 6.21 -8.93 16.62
CA ASP A 203 5.80 -9.91 15.63
C ASP A 203 6.46 -9.64 14.28
N THR A 204 7.20 -10.62 13.76
CA THR A 204 8.00 -10.44 12.54
C THR A 204 7.10 -10.24 11.30
N PHE A 205 5.93 -10.87 11.28
CA PHE A 205 4.96 -10.68 10.20
C PHE A 205 4.43 -9.24 10.20
N ALA A 206 3.98 -8.74 11.36
CA ALA A 206 3.47 -7.38 11.52
C ALA A 206 4.54 -6.34 11.13
N LEU A 207 5.79 -6.52 11.56
CA LEU A 207 6.89 -5.62 11.23
C LEU A 207 7.19 -5.61 9.71
N ALA A 208 7.22 -6.77 9.05
CA ALA A 208 7.43 -6.84 7.61
C ALA A 208 6.30 -6.17 6.83
N LEU A 209 5.07 -6.37 7.28
CA LEU A 209 3.89 -5.79 6.65
C LEU A 209 3.78 -4.28 6.89
N ALA A 210 4.16 -3.80 8.07
CA ALA A 210 4.30 -2.39 8.39
C ALA A 210 5.32 -1.72 7.47
N ASN A 211 6.49 -2.34 7.27
CA ASN A 211 7.50 -1.81 6.36
C ASN A 211 7.04 -1.83 4.90
N ARG A 212 6.32 -2.87 4.49
CA ARG A 212 5.70 -2.94 3.16
C ARG A 212 4.71 -1.80 2.95
N ARG A 213 3.81 -1.55 3.90
CA ARG A 213 2.87 -0.42 3.86
C ARG A 213 3.60 0.91 3.75
N ARG A 214 4.64 1.12 4.54
CA ARG A 214 5.46 2.35 4.50
C ARG A 214 6.13 2.55 3.14
N ILE A 215 6.78 1.51 2.61
CA ILE A 215 7.46 1.58 1.30
C ILE A 215 6.45 1.68 0.16
N TRP A 216 5.27 1.07 0.28
CA TRP A 216 4.21 1.21 -0.70
C TRP A 216 3.81 2.66 -0.91
N SER A 217 3.58 3.42 0.17
CA SER A 217 3.26 4.84 0.08
C SER A 217 4.34 5.67 -0.61
N ILE A 218 5.62 5.35 -0.38
CA ILE A 218 6.74 5.95 -1.11
C ILE A 218 6.71 5.58 -2.59
N CYS A 219 6.45 4.32 -2.90
CA CYS A 219 6.34 3.84 -4.28
C CYS A 219 5.17 4.47 -5.03
N GLU A 220 4.06 4.82 -4.36
CA GLU A 220 2.94 5.56 -4.97
C GLU A 220 3.37 6.96 -5.42
N ILE A 221 4.10 7.70 -4.57
CA ILE A 221 4.64 9.02 -4.93
C ILE A 221 5.58 8.91 -6.14
N ILE A 222 6.46 7.92 -6.15
CA ILE A 222 7.39 7.69 -7.27
C ILE A 222 6.62 7.29 -8.55
N ALA A 223 5.60 6.44 -8.43
CA ALA A 223 4.79 6.00 -9.55
C ALA A 223 4.02 7.16 -10.18
N ASP A 224 3.46 8.05 -9.37
CA ASP A 224 2.76 9.25 -9.85
C ASP A 224 3.71 10.14 -10.69
N GLU A 225 4.95 10.33 -10.24
CA GLU A 225 5.93 11.12 -11.01
C GLU A 225 6.42 10.38 -12.26
N TYR A 226 6.60 9.06 -12.17
CA TYR A 226 6.94 8.21 -13.30
C TYR A 226 5.87 8.27 -14.41
N ASP A 227 4.59 8.27 -14.05
CA ASP A 227 3.49 8.36 -15.00
C ASP A 227 3.46 9.71 -15.72
N LYS A 228 3.72 10.82 -15.01
CA LYS A 228 3.85 12.15 -15.63
C LYS A 228 4.98 12.19 -16.66
N VAL A 229 6.18 11.73 -16.28
CA VAL A 229 7.32 11.65 -17.20
C VAL A 229 6.99 10.77 -18.40
N THR A 230 6.34 9.64 -18.16
CA THR A 230 5.97 8.70 -19.22
C THR A 230 4.96 9.31 -20.20
N ASP A 231 3.98 10.07 -19.71
CA ASP A 231 2.99 10.74 -20.55
C ASP A 231 3.60 11.89 -21.36
N GLU A 232 4.50 12.68 -20.77
CA GLU A 232 5.25 13.70 -21.49
C GLU A 232 6.09 13.08 -22.62
N CYS A 233 6.75 11.94 -22.37
CA CYS A 233 7.56 11.25 -23.37
C CYS A 233 6.74 10.66 -24.52
N LYS A 234 5.46 10.32 -24.33
CA LYS A 234 4.60 9.78 -25.41
C LYS A 234 4.24 10.85 -26.46
N VAL A 235 4.23 12.12 -26.06
CA VAL A 235 3.87 13.25 -26.92
C VAL A 235 5.09 13.77 -27.69
N ALA A 236 6.29 13.37 -27.28
CA ALA A 236 7.54 13.91 -27.77
C ALA A 236 8.24 13.00 -28.76
N THR A 237 8.88 13.60 -29.77
CA THR A 237 9.64 12.85 -30.78
C THR A 237 11.06 12.52 -30.30
N THR A 238 11.60 13.26 -29.32
CA THR A 238 12.96 13.05 -28.81
C THR A 238 13.09 13.34 -27.31
N LYS A 239 13.82 12.45 -26.61
CA LYS A 239 14.30 12.63 -25.23
C LYS A 239 15.74 13.14 -25.30
N GLU A 240 16.02 14.28 -24.69
CA GLU A 240 17.39 14.81 -24.59
C GLU A 240 17.67 15.25 -23.15
N TRP A 241 18.73 14.71 -22.56
CA TRP A 241 19.22 15.20 -21.27
C TRP A 241 20.08 16.43 -21.50
N VAL A 242 19.64 17.57 -20.99
CA VAL A 242 20.33 18.85 -21.14
C VAL A 242 21.01 19.20 -19.83
N ASP A 243 22.30 19.53 -19.91
CA ASP A 243 23.06 20.11 -18.81
C ASP A 243 22.59 21.55 -18.60
N MET A 244 22.05 21.85 -17.41
CA MET A 244 21.48 23.14 -17.08
C MET A 244 22.53 24.20 -16.69
N GLY A 245 23.82 23.82 -16.68
CA GLY A 245 24.94 24.73 -16.39
C GLY A 245 25.14 25.03 -14.89
N ASP A 246 24.18 24.66 -14.06
CA ASP A 246 24.33 24.54 -12.60
C ASP A 246 24.81 23.13 -12.19
N GLY A 247 25.03 22.24 -13.17
CA GLY A 247 25.46 20.85 -13.01
C GLY A 247 24.31 19.84 -12.82
N SER A 248 23.07 20.31 -12.79
CA SER A 248 21.87 19.47 -12.86
C SER A 248 21.60 19.07 -14.32
N PHE A 249 20.96 17.92 -14.50
CA PHE A 249 20.49 17.46 -15.80
C PHE A 249 18.98 17.46 -15.80
N GLU A 250 18.40 18.15 -16.77
CA GLU A 250 16.97 18.12 -16.99
C GLU A 250 16.68 17.25 -18.21
N LEU A 251 15.71 16.33 -18.09
CA LEU A 251 15.19 15.63 -19.25
C LEU A 251 14.33 16.62 -20.03
N GLN A 252 14.87 17.17 -21.11
CA GLN A 252 14.08 17.93 -22.06
C GLN A 252 13.36 17.00 -23.01
N ILE A 253 12.05 17.17 -23.01
CA ILE A 253 11.12 16.40 -23.82
C ILE A 253 10.67 17.33 -24.95
N LYS A 254 11.23 17.14 -26.16
CA LYS A 254 10.99 18.01 -27.31
C LYS A 254 9.93 17.39 -28.24
N PRO A 255 8.95 18.19 -28.72
CA PRO A 255 7.94 17.73 -29.66
C PRO A 255 8.57 17.17 -30.94
#